data_AF-A0A820PKQ6-F1
#
_entry.id   AF-A0A820PKQ6-F1
#
_cell.length_a   1.000
_cell.length_b   1.000
_cell.length_c   1.000
_cell.angle_alpha   90.00
_cell.angle_beta   90.00
_cell.angle_gamma   90.00
#
_symmetry.space_group_name_H-M   'P 1'
#
loop_
_entity.id
_entity.type
_entity.pdbx_description
1 polymer ?
#
loop_
_entity_poly.entity_id
_entity_poly.type
_entity_poly.pdbx_seq_one_letter_code
_entity_poly.pdbx_strand_id
1 'polypeptide(L)'
;DPVYVLDNNVPIDTKYYLEQQLSKPLLRIFEPILGDAKAESILLHGEHTSVKTVVTSKVGGLASFITKKDKCIGCKTVLQEQGTALCSYCKEKEGDYFQKEIESLQELEEKFTRLWTECQRCQGARLEDVLCTNRDCPIFYMRRKVQKDLTDQNRIISRFNAAPLNW
;
A
#
# COMPACT_ATOMS: atom_id res chain seq x y z
N ASP A 1 5.03 19.42 -1.43
CA ASP A 1 4.12 19.14 -2.56
C ASP A 1 3.64 17.68 -2.46
N PRO A 2 2.32 17.41 -2.40
CA PRO A 2 1.77 16.05 -2.37
C PRO A 2 2.20 15.16 -3.55
N VAL A 3 2.44 15.76 -4.73
CA VAL A 3 2.93 15.02 -5.90
C VAL A 3 4.33 14.46 -5.65
N TYR A 4 5.22 15.29 -5.10
CA TYR A 4 6.58 14.88 -4.78
C TYR A 4 6.60 13.75 -3.74
N VAL A 5 5.75 13.84 -2.72
CA VAL A 5 5.60 12.81 -1.67
C VAL A 5 5.22 11.47 -2.27
N LEU A 6 4.26 11.46 -3.20
CA LEU A 6 3.82 10.26 -3.88
C LEU A 6 4.90 9.68 -4.80
N ASP A 7 5.65 10.54 -5.52
CA ASP A 7 6.72 10.11 -6.44
C ASP A 7 7.93 9.50 -5.74
N ASN A 8 8.24 10.00 -4.56
CA ASN A 8 9.41 9.60 -3.81
C ASN A 8 9.12 8.59 -2.68
N ASN A 9 7.87 8.15 -2.55
CA ASN A 9 7.40 7.32 -1.44
C ASN A 9 7.84 7.87 -0.08
N VAL A 10 7.71 9.18 0.11
CA VAL A 10 8.10 9.82 1.38
C VAL A 10 7.13 9.35 2.45
N PRO A 11 7.61 8.79 3.58
CA PRO A 11 6.75 8.28 4.64
C PRO A 11 5.94 9.42 5.25
N ILE A 12 4.67 9.14 5.49
CA ILE A 12 3.77 10.05 6.20
C ILE A 12 3.88 9.73 7.69
N ASP A 13 3.98 10.75 8.52
CA ASP A 13 3.97 10.60 9.98
C ASP A 13 2.54 10.33 10.46
N THR A 14 2.12 9.06 10.39
CA THR A 14 0.79 8.62 10.81
C THR A 14 0.53 8.90 12.29
N LYS A 15 1.57 8.89 13.13
CA LYS A 15 1.47 9.16 14.56
C LYS A 15 1.08 10.63 14.80
N TYR A 16 1.71 11.55 14.08
CA TYR A 16 1.34 12.97 14.14
C TYR A 16 -0.13 13.21 13.76
N TYR A 17 -0.61 12.61 12.66
CA TYR A 17 -2.02 12.75 12.26
C TYR A 17 -2.98 12.15 13.28
N LEU A 18 -2.64 10.99 13.85
CA LEU A 18 -3.44 10.34 14.89
C LEU A 18 -3.53 11.21 16.15
N GLU A 19 -2.38 11.66 16.67
CA GLU A 19 -2.29 12.36 17.96
C GLU A 19 -2.70 13.83 17.90
N GLN A 20 -2.52 14.52 16.77
CA GLN A 20 -2.76 15.96 16.69
C GLN A 20 -4.04 16.33 15.95
N GLN A 21 -4.51 15.50 15.00
CA GLN A 21 -5.68 15.82 14.20
C GLN A 21 -6.90 14.97 14.56
N LEU A 22 -6.72 13.67 14.82
CA LEU A 22 -7.84 12.74 15.00
C LEU A 22 -8.21 12.53 16.47
N SER A 23 -7.24 12.42 17.37
CA SER A 23 -7.46 12.08 18.79
C SER A 23 -8.41 13.06 19.50
N LYS A 24 -8.10 14.37 19.48
CA LYS A 24 -8.81 15.38 20.27
C LYS A 24 -10.29 15.54 19.85
N PRO A 25 -10.64 15.60 18.55
CA PRO A 25 -12.04 15.62 18.13
C PRO A 25 -12.79 14.34 18.50
N LEU A 26 -12.16 13.17 18.35
CA LEU A 26 -12.79 11.89 18.66
C LEU A 26 -13.06 11.76 20.16
N LEU A 27 -12.08 12.10 21.00
CA LEU A 27 -12.23 12.08 22.46
C LEU A 27 -13.40 13.00 22.88
N ARG A 28 -13.45 14.24 22.37
CA ARG A 28 -14.55 15.17 22.69
C ARG A 28 -15.95 14.61 22.37
N ILE A 29 -16.09 13.79 21.32
CA ILE A 29 -17.39 13.20 20.94
C ILE A 29 -17.75 12.00 21.83
N PHE A 30 -16.75 11.19 22.19
CA PHE A 30 -16.97 9.90 22.86
C PHE A 30 -16.82 9.95 24.38
N GLU A 31 -16.11 10.94 24.92
CA GLU A 31 -15.94 11.19 26.37
C GLU A 31 -17.28 11.25 27.13
N PRO A 32 -18.33 11.97 26.67
CA PRO A 32 -19.60 12.05 27.39
C PRO A 32 -20.37 10.72 27.47
N ILE A 33 -20.04 9.75 26.61
CA ILE A 33 -20.74 8.46 26.51
C ILE A 33 -19.98 7.37 27.28
N LEU A 34 -18.65 7.36 27.16
CA LEU A 34 -17.78 6.27 27.65
C LEU A 34 -17.02 6.64 28.93
N GLY A 35 -16.89 7.93 29.24
CA GLY A 35 -16.03 8.48 30.29
C GLY A 35 -14.58 8.65 29.86
N ASP A 36 -13.92 9.68 30.41
CA ASP A 36 -12.62 10.19 29.95
C ASP A 36 -11.52 9.12 29.78
N ALA A 37 -11.28 8.30 30.81
CA ALA A 37 -10.21 7.30 30.79
C ALA A 37 -10.47 6.10 29.86
N LYS A 38 -11.75 5.79 29.59
CA LYS A 38 -12.13 4.64 28.75
C LYS A 38 -12.15 4.99 27.27
N ALA A 39 -12.51 6.22 26.91
CA ALA A 39 -12.53 6.65 25.52
C ALA A 39 -11.13 6.57 24.89
N GLU A 40 -10.09 7.07 25.56
CA GLU A 40 -8.72 7.07 25.02
C GLU A 40 -8.12 5.67 24.89
N SER A 41 -8.33 4.83 25.91
CA SER A 41 -7.79 3.47 25.96
C SER A 41 -8.49 2.51 25.01
N ILE A 42 -9.77 2.72 24.69
CA ILE A 42 -10.51 1.86 23.75
C ILE A 42 -10.30 2.31 22.30
N LEU A 43 -10.26 3.62 22.04
CA LEU A 43 -10.23 4.14 20.67
C LEU A 43 -8.81 4.18 20.10
N LEU A 44 -7.84 4.68 20.88
CA LEU A 44 -6.51 5.01 20.37
C LEU A 44 -5.44 3.97 20.73
N HIS A 45 -5.73 3.11 21.71
CA HIS A 45 -4.82 2.08 22.18
C HIS A 45 -5.52 0.71 22.10
N GLY A 46 -4.77 -0.35 21.76
CA GLY A 46 -5.32 -1.70 21.76
C GLY A 46 -4.86 -2.58 20.60
N GLU A 47 -5.42 -3.78 20.55
CA GLU A 47 -5.05 -4.81 19.57
C GLU A 47 -5.31 -4.37 18.13
N HIS A 48 -6.41 -3.63 17.89
CA HIS A 48 -6.77 -3.07 16.59
C HIS A 48 -5.75 -2.04 16.05
N THR A 49 -4.94 -1.43 16.92
CA THR A 49 -3.89 -0.46 16.53
C THR A 49 -2.49 -1.06 16.44
N SER A 50 -2.33 -2.34 16.74
CA SER A 50 -1.02 -3.02 16.78
C SER A 50 -0.44 -3.31 15.38
N VAL A 51 -1.23 -3.09 14.32
CA VAL A 51 -0.78 -3.25 12.93
C VAL A 51 0.02 -2.01 12.49
N LYS A 52 1.34 -2.16 12.37
CA LYS A 52 2.23 -1.09 11.90
C LYS A 52 2.54 -1.24 10.41
N THR A 53 2.19 -0.23 9.62
CA THR A 53 2.61 -0.10 8.23
C THR A 53 3.92 0.68 8.17
N VAL A 54 5.00 0.04 7.71
CA VAL A 54 6.31 0.70 7.54
C VAL A 54 6.57 0.90 6.06
N VAL A 55 6.67 2.17 5.63
CA VAL A 55 7.05 2.55 4.27
C VAL A 55 8.53 2.92 4.27
N THR A 56 9.30 2.36 3.33
CA THR A 56 10.71 2.76 3.15
C THR A 56 10.79 3.89 2.14
N SER A 57 11.40 5.02 2.52
CA SER A 57 11.60 6.16 1.61
C SER A 57 12.59 5.82 0.51
N LYS A 58 12.35 6.33 -0.70
CA LYS A 58 13.33 6.28 -1.80
C LYS A 58 14.32 7.45 -1.77
N VAL A 59 14.07 8.44 -0.90
CA VAL A 59 14.86 9.67 -0.78
C VAL A 59 15.76 9.59 0.44
N GLY A 60 17.05 9.85 0.21
CA GLY A 60 18.10 9.96 1.23
C GLY A 60 19.42 9.39 0.72
N GLY A 61 20.55 10.06 1.00
CA GLY A 61 21.87 9.59 0.56
C GLY A 61 22.24 8.20 1.09
N LEU A 62 21.71 7.81 2.25
CA LEU A 62 21.87 6.46 2.82
C LEU A 62 21.07 5.38 2.06
N ALA A 63 19.94 5.73 1.45
CA ALA A 63 19.09 4.76 0.74
C ALA A 63 19.78 4.20 -0.51
N SER A 64 20.67 4.97 -1.14
CA SER A 64 21.45 4.55 -2.31
C SER A 64 22.50 3.46 -2.02
N PHE A 65 22.89 3.29 -0.75
CA PHE A 65 23.90 2.30 -0.35
C PHE A 65 23.29 1.01 0.23
N ILE A 66 21.96 0.93 0.34
CA ILE A 66 21.27 -0.24 0.88
C ILE A 66 20.95 -1.24 -0.24
N THR A 67 21.48 -2.45 -0.13
CA THR A 67 21.12 -3.55 -1.02
C THR A 67 19.79 -4.17 -0.59
N LYS A 68 18.81 -4.21 -1.50
CA LYS A 68 17.51 -4.83 -1.24
C LYS A 68 17.67 -6.35 -1.25
N LYS A 69 17.50 -6.97 -0.08
CA LYS A 69 17.40 -8.43 0.04
C LYS A 69 15.94 -8.87 0.00
N ASP A 70 15.69 -9.96 -0.71
CA ASP A 70 14.36 -10.55 -0.78
C ASP A 70 13.97 -11.19 0.56
N LYS A 71 12.69 -11.10 0.88
CA LYS A 71 12.10 -11.71 2.08
C LYS A 71 11.02 -12.68 1.67
N CYS A 72 10.84 -13.72 2.47
CA CYS A 72 9.73 -14.66 2.36
C CYS A 72 8.40 -13.90 2.56
N ILE A 73 7.44 -14.11 1.67
CA ILE A 73 6.13 -13.43 1.74
C ILE A 73 5.34 -13.87 2.98
N GLY A 74 5.42 -15.15 3.35
CA GLY A 74 4.70 -15.69 4.51
C GLY A 74 5.30 -15.26 5.86
N CYS A 75 6.57 -15.61 6.11
CA CYS A 75 7.19 -15.44 7.42
C CYS A 75 8.13 -14.23 7.55
N LYS A 76 8.35 -13.47 6.48
CA LYS A 76 9.24 -12.28 6.43
C LYS A 76 10.72 -12.54 6.69
N THR A 77 11.15 -13.80 6.78
CA THR A 77 12.56 -14.19 6.87
C THR A 77 13.32 -13.79 5.60
N VAL A 78 14.56 -13.30 5.75
CA VAL A 78 15.43 -12.94 4.63
C VAL A 78 15.82 -14.21 3.85
N LEU A 79 15.66 -14.18 2.53
CA LEU A 79 16.02 -15.29 1.64
C LEU A 79 17.48 -15.17 1.20
N GLN A 80 18.14 -16.31 1.02
CA GLN A 80 19.52 -16.39 0.53
C GLN A 80 19.57 -16.30 -1.01
N GLU A 81 18.62 -16.94 -1.67
CA GLU A 81 18.47 -16.89 -3.13
C GLU A 81 17.58 -15.71 -3.52
N GLN A 82 18.06 -14.88 -4.45
CA GLN A 82 17.27 -13.79 -5.02
C GLN A 82 16.26 -14.36 -6.02
N GLY A 83 15.03 -13.84 -5.99
CA GLY A 83 13.97 -14.23 -6.92
C GLY A 83 13.00 -15.32 -6.43
N THR A 84 13.31 -16.07 -5.37
CA THR A 84 12.35 -17.02 -4.77
C THR A 84 11.29 -16.29 -3.94
N ALA A 85 10.02 -16.70 -4.00
CA ALA A 85 8.93 -16.05 -3.27
C ALA A 85 8.83 -16.48 -1.78
N LEU A 86 9.12 -17.76 -1.51
CA LEU A 86 8.91 -18.41 -0.20
C LEU A 86 10.18 -19.12 0.28
N CYS A 87 10.31 -19.26 1.61
CA CYS A 87 11.34 -20.12 2.20
C CYS A 87 10.90 -21.59 2.21
N SER A 88 11.84 -22.50 2.45
CA SER A 88 11.58 -23.95 2.46
C SER A 88 10.45 -24.37 3.41
N TYR A 89 10.26 -23.67 4.52
CA TYR A 89 9.18 -23.94 5.48
C TYR A 89 7.81 -23.47 5.00
N CYS A 90 7.74 -22.31 4.33
CA CYS A 90 6.47 -21.77 3.83
C CYS A 90 6.03 -22.39 2.50
N LYS A 91 6.92 -23.15 1.83
CA LYS A 91 6.66 -23.76 0.53
C LYS A 91 5.51 -24.77 0.53
N GLU A 92 5.29 -25.47 1.65
CA GLU A 92 4.15 -26.39 1.79
C GLU A 92 2.79 -25.67 1.67
N LYS A 93 2.73 -24.39 2.03
CA LYS A 93 1.52 -23.55 1.96
C LYS A 93 1.56 -22.55 0.80
N GLU A 94 2.31 -22.86 -0.25
CA GLU A 94 2.51 -21.96 -1.38
C GLU A 94 1.19 -21.55 -2.05
N GLY A 95 0.25 -22.49 -2.22
CA GLY A 95 -1.06 -22.22 -2.80
C GLY A 95 -1.86 -21.16 -2.01
N ASP A 96 -1.87 -21.25 -0.69
CA ASP A 96 -2.60 -20.30 0.17
C ASP A 96 -2.01 -18.89 0.07
N TYR A 97 -0.68 -18.77 0.01
CA TYR A 97 -0.02 -17.48 -0.14
C TYR A 97 -0.24 -16.90 -1.54
N PHE A 98 -0.11 -17.73 -2.58
CA PHE A 98 -0.32 -17.30 -3.95
C PHE A 98 -1.77 -16.82 -4.17
N GLN A 99 -2.76 -17.56 -3.67
CA GLN A 99 -4.16 -17.18 -3.77
C GLN A 99 -4.43 -15.79 -3.14
N LYS A 100 -3.90 -15.54 -1.93
CA LYS A 100 -4.03 -14.24 -1.26
C LYS A 100 -3.43 -13.09 -2.06
N GLU A 101 -2.24 -13.30 -2.65
CA GLU A 101 -1.58 -12.28 -3.45
C GLU A 101 -2.33 -12.00 -4.77
N ILE A 102 -2.93 -13.03 -5.39
CA ILE A 102 -3.77 -12.91 -6.59
C ILE A 102 -5.08 -12.17 -6.29
N GLU A 103 -5.75 -12.51 -5.18
CA GLU A 103 -6.95 -11.79 -4.72
C GLU A 103 -6.64 -10.29 -4.53
N SER A 104 -5.50 -9.97 -3.91
CA SER A 104 -5.06 -8.58 -3.75
C SER A 104 -4.75 -7.88 -5.08
N LEU A 105 -4.15 -8.58 -6.06
CA LEU A 105 -3.93 -8.04 -7.39
C LEU A 105 -5.26 -7.74 -8.09
N GLN A 106 -6.22 -8.66 -8.04
CA GLN A 106 -7.54 -8.48 -8.65
C GLN A 106 -8.25 -7.24 -8.09
N GLU A 107 -8.21 -7.02 -6.77
CA GLU A 107 -8.76 -5.81 -6.17
C GLU A 107 -8.08 -4.52 -6.68
N LEU A 108 -6.75 -4.55 -6.88
CA LEU A 108 -6.00 -3.41 -7.39
C LEU A 108 -6.33 -3.14 -8.86
N GLU A 109 -6.48 -4.18 -9.68
CA GLU A 109 -6.88 -4.10 -11.09
C GLU A 109 -8.30 -3.54 -11.26
N GLU A 110 -9.25 -3.98 -10.43
CA GLU A 110 -10.60 -3.44 -10.43
C GLU A 110 -10.59 -1.94 -10.07
N LYS A 111 -9.89 -1.59 -8.99
CA LYS A 111 -9.72 -0.18 -8.56
C LYS A 111 -9.06 0.65 -9.65
N PHE A 112 -8.03 0.12 -10.32
CA PHE A 112 -7.34 0.79 -11.43
C PHE A 112 -8.32 1.07 -12.57
N THR A 113 -9.03 0.04 -13.03
CA THR A 113 -9.98 0.13 -14.14
C THR A 113 -11.09 1.14 -13.84
N ARG A 114 -11.66 1.11 -12.63
CA ARG A 114 -12.70 2.06 -12.22
C ARG A 114 -12.17 3.50 -12.23
N LEU A 115 -11.03 3.78 -11.61
CA LEU A 115 -10.49 5.14 -11.55
C LEU A 115 -10.08 5.68 -12.93
N TRP A 116 -9.51 4.82 -13.78
CA TRP A 116 -9.04 5.23 -15.10
C TRP A 116 -10.19 5.47 -16.08
N THR A 117 -11.23 4.64 -16.04
CA THR A 117 -12.44 4.84 -16.86
C THR A 117 -13.21 6.08 -16.44
N GLU A 118 -13.29 6.39 -15.14
CA GLU A 118 -13.87 7.66 -14.65
C GLU A 118 -13.09 8.88 -15.18
N CYS A 119 -11.77 8.80 -15.21
CA CYS A 119 -10.92 9.84 -15.81
C CYS A 119 -11.19 10.03 -17.31
N GLN A 120 -11.29 8.94 -18.09
CA GLN A 120 -11.60 8.99 -19.52
C GLN A 120 -12.99 9.59 -19.78
N ARG A 121 -13.99 9.23 -18.96
CA ARG A 121 -15.34 9.82 -19.02
C ARG A 121 -15.31 11.33 -18.73
N CYS A 122 -14.57 11.74 -17.69
CA CYS A 122 -14.43 13.15 -17.32
C CYS A 122 -13.77 13.99 -18.43
N GLN A 123 -12.77 13.44 -19.13
CA GLN A 123 -12.10 14.10 -20.26
C GLN A 123 -12.96 14.11 -21.54
N GLY A 124 -13.84 13.13 -21.71
CA GLY A 124 -14.64 12.96 -22.93
C GLY A 124 -13.90 12.28 -24.09
N ALA A 125 -12.59 12.00 -23.94
CA ALA A 125 -11.79 11.26 -24.91
C ALA A 125 -11.54 9.82 -24.41
N ARG A 126 -11.77 8.82 -25.28
CA ARG A 126 -11.61 7.40 -24.95
C ARG A 126 -10.33 6.77 -25.51
N LEU A 127 -9.81 7.35 -26.58
CA LEU A 127 -8.67 6.82 -27.34
C LEU A 127 -7.38 7.60 -27.07
N GLU A 128 -7.50 8.78 -26.47
CA GLU A 128 -6.38 9.65 -26.13
C GLU A 128 -5.96 9.45 -24.67
N ASP A 129 -4.72 9.85 -24.37
CA ASP A 129 -4.18 9.79 -23.02
C ASP A 129 -4.84 10.80 -22.07
N VAL A 130 -4.96 10.40 -20.80
CA VAL A 130 -5.51 11.27 -19.75
C VAL A 130 -4.46 12.20 -19.16
N LEU A 131 -4.32 13.40 -19.73
CA LEU A 131 -3.37 14.44 -19.33
C LEU A 131 -3.89 15.42 -18.24
N CYS A 132 -4.80 14.98 -17.37
CA CYS A 132 -5.36 15.81 -16.31
C CYS A 132 -4.35 16.09 -15.18
N THR A 133 -4.23 17.34 -14.74
CA THR A 133 -3.38 17.78 -13.61
C THR A 133 -4.15 18.50 -12.49
N ASN A 134 -5.48 18.34 -12.45
CA ASN A 134 -6.32 18.97 -11.43
C ASN A 134 -6.03 18.38 -10.04
N ARG A 135 -5.40 19.18 -9.16
CA ARG A 135 -4.96 18.77 -7.83
C ARG A 135 -6.10 18.71 -6.80
N ASP A 136 -7.23 19.35 -7.08
CA ASP A 136 -8.42 19.35 -6.23
C ASP A 136 -9.33 18.15 -6.51
N CYS A 137 -9.07 17.41 -7.60
CA CYS A 137 -9.79 16.19 -7.91
C CYS A 137 -9.33 15.04 -6.97
N PRO A 138 -10.26 14.37 -6.26
CA PRO A 138 -9.88 13.26 -5.37
C PRO A 138 -9.26 12.08 -6.14
N ILE A 139 -9.64 11.88 -7.40
CA ILE A 139 -9.12 10.78 -8.24
C ILE A 139 -7.65 11.01 -8.64
N PHE A 140 -7.17 12.26 -8.68
CA PHE A 140 -5.85 12.59 -9.22
C PHE A 140 -4.70 11.87 -8.49
N TYR A 141 -4.69 11.88 -7.16
CA TYR A 141 -3.69 11.17 -6.37
C TYR A 141 -3.99 9.67 -6.28
N MET A 142 -5.28 9.30 -6.21
CA MET A 142 -5.70 7.90 -6.11
C MET A 142 -5.26 7.07 -7.33
N ARG A 143 -5.47 7.56 -8.56
CA ARG A 143 -5.08 6.83 -9.78
C ARG A 143 -3.57 6.59 -9.85
N ARG A 144 -2.76 7.59 -9.44
CA ARG A 144 -1.30 7.50 -9.44
C ARG A 144 -0.79 6.52 -8.36
N LYS A 145 -1.46 6.50 -7.21
CA LYS A 145 -1.17 5.53 -6.14
C LYS A 145 -1.46 4.11 -6.60
N VAL A 146 -2.67 3.85 -7.12
CA VAL A 146 -3.08 2.51 -7.56
C VAL A 146 -2.17 1.97 -8.67
N GLN A 147 -1.73 2.82 -9.61
CA GLN A 147 -0.77 2.43 -10.63
C GLN A 147 0.56 1.92 -10.05
N LYS A 148 1.07 2.58 -9.00
CA LYS A 148 2.30 2.15 -8.31
C LYS A 148 2.08 0.88 -7.50
N ASP A 149 0.99 0.83 -6.74
CA ASP A 149 0.64 -0.33 -5.92
C ASP A 149 0.46 -1.58 -6.80
N LEU A 150 -0.18 -1.46 -7.96
CA LEU A 150 -0.35 -2.54 -8.95
C LEU A 150 0.98 -2.98 -9.56
N THR A 151 1.88 -2.03 -9.88
CA THR A 151 3.23 -2.35 -10.37
C THR A 151 4.04 -3.14 -9.33
N ASP A 152 3.94 -2.74 -8.05
CA ASP A 152 4.64 -3.42 -6.96
C ASP A 152 4.03 -4.80 -6.65
N GLN A 153 2.70 -4.96 -6.73
CA GLN A 153 2.02 -6.24 -6.56
C GLN A 153 2.37 -7.22 -7.69
N ASN A 154 2.42 -6.76 -8.94
CA ASN A 154 2.86 -7.58 -10.07
C ASN A 154 4.29 -8.10 -9.90
N ARG A 155 5.20 -7.31 -9.30
CA ARG A 155 6.55 -7.79 -8.97
C ARG A 155 6.53 -8.90 -7.93
N ILE A 156 5.63 -8.84 -6.96
CA ILE A 156 5.48 -9.90 -5.95
C ILE A 156 5.00 -11.19 -6.63
N ILE A 157 3.97 -11.12 -7.48
CA ILE A 157 3.42 -12.27 -8.18
C ILE A 157 4.42 -12.87 -9.18
N SER A 158 5.23 -12.04 -9.84
CA SER A 158 6.28 -12.51 -10.74
C SER A 158 7.32 -13.41 -10.08
N ARG A 159 7.49 -13.35 -8.74
CA ARG A 159 8.38 -14.24 -7.99
C ARG A 159 7.84 -15.67 -7.84
N PHE A 160 6.54 -15.88 -8.02
CA PHE A 160 5.94 -17.21 -8.05
C PHE A 160 5.99 -17.82 -9.46
N ASN A 161 5.92 -16.99 -10.51
CA ASN A 161 5.98 -17.42 -11.91
C ASN A 161 7.43 -17.60 -12.38
N ALA A 162 8.04 -18.73 -11.99
CA ALA A 162 9.35 -19.14 -12.50
C ALA A 162 9.32 -19.80 -13.90
N ALA A 163 8.13 -19.96 -14.51
CA ALA A 163 8.01 -20.55 -15.84
C ALA A 163 7.85 -19.46 -16.90
N PRO A 164 8.81 -19.29 -17.83
CA PRO A 164 8.56 -18.49 -19.03
C PRO A 164 7.37 -19.11 -19.78
N LEU A 165 6.49 -18.28 -20.32
CA LEU A 165 5.50 -18.72 -21.32
C LEU A 165 6.25 -18.87 -22.64
N ASN A 166 6.97 -19.97 -22.81
CA ASN A 166 7.65 -20.37 -24.03
C ASN A 166 6.80 -21.43 -24.75
N TRP A 167 5.69 -20.98 -25.33
CA TRP A 167 4.99 -21.66 -26.42
C TRP A 167 5.19 -20.86 -27.70
#